data_AF-A0A6P6ADT1-F1
#
_entry.id   AF-A0A6P6ADT1-F1
#
_cell.length_a   1.000
_cell.length_b   1.000
_cell.length_c   1.000
_cell.angle_alpha   90.00
_cell.angle_beta   90.00
_cell.angle_gamma   90.00
#
_symmetry.space_group_name_H-M   'P 1'
#
loop_
_entity.id
_entity.type
_entity.pdbx_description
1 polymer ?
#
loop_
_entity_poly.entity_id
_entity_poly.type
_entity_poly.pdbx_seq_one_letter_code
_entity_poly.pdbx_strand_id
1 'polypeptide(L)'
;MGCCESSFLTETHPEKEQTQQEVQQPRNHNQSGSGSEPDPAATNGVPSFLEFSLANLKAATNNFSPDNIVSESGEKAPNLVYKGRLQNRKWIAVKKFAKMAWPDPKQFAEEAWGVGKLRHRRLANLIGYCCDGDERLLVAEYMINDTLAKHLFHWENQTIEWAVRLRVASCIAEALDYCSSEGHPLYHDLNAYRVMFDEDGDPRLSCFGLMKNSRDGKSYSTNLAYTPPEYLRNGRVTPQSVIYSFGTVLLDLLSGKHIPPSHALDMIRGKNIILLMDSHLEGKFSTEEATVVVGLASECLQYEPRERPSTKDIIATLAPLHTKPDVPSYVMLGISKYEEAPPTLQRPLSPMGEACSRLDLTAIHQILVMNHYKDDEGTNELSFQEWTQQMRDMLEARKRGDYAFRDKDFKTAIDCYSQGFVFLIFSFGNIYVEIYISVHHSS
;
A
#
# COMPACT_ATOMS: atom_id res chain seq x y z
N MET A 1 -28.31 49.62 -11.19
CA MET A 1 -29.36 49.89 -12.20
C MET A 1 -28.93 49.22 -13.49
N GLY A 2 -29.83 48.48 -14.15
CA GLY A 2 -29.69 48.10 -15.56
C GLY A 2 -29.40 46.61 -15.82
N CYS A 3 -30.48 45.83 -15.86
CA CYS A 3 -30.57 44.51 -16.49
C CYS A 3 -30.42 44.62 -18.03
N CYS A 4 -30.20 43.50 -18.73
CA CYS A 4 -31.17 42.94 -19.69
C CYS A 4 -30.60 41.75 -20.51
N GLU A 5 -31.33 40.63 -20.45
CA GLU A 5 -31.47 39.60 -21.49
C GLU A 5 -32.06 40.26 -22.77
N SER A 6 -32.03 39.76 -24.01
CA SER A 6 -32.40 38.43 -24.50
C SER A 6 -32.44 38.45 -26.06
N SER A 7 -32.51 37.26 -26.66
CA SER A 7 -33.36 36.88 -27.81
C SER A 7 -32.95 37.11 -29.28
N PHE A 8 -33.19 36.02 -30.02
CA PHE A 8 -33.10 35.73 -31.45
C PHE A 8 -34.04 36.55 -32.36
N LEU A 9 -33.74 36.59 -33.66
CA LEU A 9 -34.68 36.35 -34.79
C LEU A 9 -33.94 36.19 -36.15
N THR A 10 -34.69 35.71 -37.14
CA THR A 10 -34.36 34.79 -38.25
C THR A 10 -34.13 35.44 -39.64
N GLU A 11 -33.40 34.70 -40.49
CA GLU A 11 -33.45 34.52 -41.98
C GLU A 11 -33.59 35.68 -42.99
N THR A 12 -32.72 35.67 -44.03
CA THR A 12 -33.09 35.34 -45.44
C THR A 12 -31.86 35.29 -46.38
N HIS A 13 -31.91 34.37 -47.36
CA HIS A 13 -30.92 34.05 -48.42
C HIS A 13 -30.85 35.07 -49.58
N PRO A 14 -29.83 34.98 -50.48
CA PRO A 14 -30.02 34.26 -51.76
C PRO A 14 -28.87 33.32 -52.20
N GLU A 15 -29.24 32.38 -53.07
CA GLU A 15 -28.45 31.43 -53.90
C GLU A 15 -27.42 32.14 -54.83
N LYS A 16 -26.42 31.55 -55.51
CA LYS A 16 -26.09 30.18 -56.00
C LYS A 16 -24.65 30.25 -56.58
N GLU A 17 -23.83 29.20 -56.44
CA GLU A 17 -23.12 28.56 -57.57
C GLU A 17 -22.36 27.30 -57.13
N GLN A 18 -22.45 26.27 -57.97
CA GLN A 18 -22.07 24.89 -57.74
C GLN A 18 -20.60 24.65 -58.12
N THR A 19 -19.87 23.85 -57.33
CA THR A 19 -18.86 22.95 -57.90
C THR A 19 -18.76 21.69 -57.04
N GLN A 20 -18.95 20.55 -57.70
CA GLN A 20 -18.86 19.19 -57.17
C GLN A 20 -17.42 18.84 -56.81
N GLN A 21 -17.18 18.13 -55.71
CA GLN A 21 -16.00 17.29 -55.55
C GLN A 21 -16.31 16.06 -54.70
N GLU A 22 -15.89 14.92 -55.23
CA GLU A 22 -16.22 13.55 -54.87
C GLU A 22 -15.61 13.08 -53.55
N VAL A 23 -16.32 12.17 -52.90
CA VAL A 23 -15.89 11.36 -51.77
C VAL A 23 -14.81 10.36 -52.24
N GLN A 24 -13.62 10.42 -51.64
CA GLN A 24 -12.61 9.36 -51.73
C GLN A 24 -12.13 8.94 -50.34
N GLN A 25 -12.36 7.66 -50.02
CA GLN A 25 -11.70 6.92 -48.94
C GLN A 25 -10.19 6.79 -49.25
N PRO A 26 -9.27 6.90 -48.28
CA PRO A 26 -7.90 6.47 -48.48
C PRO A 26 -7.73 4.99 -48.12
N ARG A 27 -7.27 4.25 -49.14
CA ARG A 27 -6.77 2.88 -49.12
C ARG A 27 -5.50 2.72 -48.26
N ASN A 28 -5.41 1.53 -47.67
CA ASN A 28 -4.20 0.92 -47.13
C ASN A 28 -2.98 1.06 -48.06
N HIS A 29 -1.86 1.47 -47.50
CA HIS A 29 -0.53 1.24 -48.05
C HIS A 29 0.30 0.45 -47.05
N ASN A 30 0.54 -0.81 -47.40
CA ASN A 30 1.60 -1.62 -46.82
C ASN A 30 2.94 -1.06 -47.30
N GLN A 31 3.76 -0.56 -46.36
CA GLN A 31 5.20 -0.47 -46.56
C GLN A 31 5.87 -1.30 -45.46
N SER A 32 6.52 -2.36 -45.92
CA SER A 32 7.43 -3.22 -45.17
C SER A 32 8.67 -2.42 -44.77
N GLY A 33 8.70 -1.96 -43.51
CA GLY A 33 9.92 -1.54 -42.83
C GLY A 33 10.32 -2.62 -41.85
N SER A 34 11.52 -3.17 -42.01
CA SER A 34 12.12 -4.14 -41.08
C SER A 34 12.34 -3.47 -39.72
N GLY A 35 11.38 -3.63 -38.82
CA GLY A 35 11.53 -3.30 -37.41
C GLY A 35 12.33 -4.40 -36.73
N SER A 36 13.53 -4.05 -36.27
CA SER A 36 14.28 -4.81 -35.28
C SER A 36 13.37 -5.09 -34.08
N GLU A 37 13.18 -6.37 -33.77
CA GLU A 37 12.53 -6.82 -32.54
C GLU A 37 13.20 -6.16 -31.33
N PRO A 38 12.46 -5.64 -30.36
CA PRO A 38 13.05 -5.22 -29.10
C PRO A 38 13.47 -6.48 -28.31
N ASP A 39 14.73 -6.48 -27.88
CA ASP A 39 15.35 -7.49 -27.02
C ASP A 39 14.42 -7.93 -25.86
N PRO A 40 14.22 -9.24 -25.61
CA PRO A 40 13.39 -9.74 -24.51
C PRO A 40 14.16 -9.80 -23.18
N ALA A 41 14.94 -8.75 -22.87
CA ALA A 41 15.66 -8.63 -21.62
C ALA A 41 15.09 -7.49 -20.79
N ALA A 42 14.41 -7.85 -19.68
CA ALA A 42 13.82 -7.01 -18.63
C ALA A 42 12.32 -6.68 -18.72
N THR A 43 11.46 -7.68 -18.94
CA THR A 43 10.12 -7.66 -18.32
C THR A 43 10.28 -7.88 -16.81
N ASN A 44 10.43 -6.78 -16.05
CA ASN A 44 10.25 -6.79 -14.60
C ASN A 44 8.95 -7.56 -14.29
N GLY A 45 8.98 -8.53 -13.37
CA GLY A 45 7.90 -9.50 -13.08
C GLY A 45 6.55 -8.92 -12.57
N VAL A 46 6.23 -7.68 -12.94
CA VAL A 46 4.94 -7.02 -12.72
C VAL A 46 3.90 -7.67 -13.62
N PRO A 47 2.77 -8.17 -13.07
CA PRO A 47 1.71 -8.77 -13.87
C PRO A 47 1.13 -7.82 -14.91
N SER A 48 0.63 -8.41 -16.00
CA SER A 48 -0.24 -7.69 -16.94
C SER A 48 -1.39 -7.02 -16.21
N PHE A 49 -1.78 -5.83 -16.64
CA PHE A 49 -2.96 -5.16 -16.12
C PHE A 49 -4.22 -5.92 -16.53
N LEU A 50 -5.11 -6.23 -15.58
CA LEU A 50 -6.28 -7.07 -15.81
C LEU A 50 -7.56 -6.49 -15.20
N GLU A 51 -8.71 -6.85 -15.79
CA GLU A 51 -10.01 -6.67 -15.15
C GLU A 51 -10.34 -7.88 -14.27
N PHE A 52 -10.61 -7.64 -13.00
CA PHE A 52 -10.94 -8.65 -12.00
C PHE A 52 -12.46 -8.75 -11.81
N SER A 53 -12.97 -9.97 -11.66
CA SER A 53 -14.35 -10.17 -11.23
C SER A 53 -14.51 -9.79 -9.75
N LEU A 54 -15.67 -9.25 -9.39
CA LEU A 54 -15.99 -8.93 -8.00
C LEU A 54 -15.95 -10.17 -7.10
N ALA A 55 -16.37 -11.33 -7.63
CA ALA A 55 -16.31 -12.60 -6.93
C ALA A 55 -14.88 -12.98 -6.53
N ASN A 56 -13.91 -12.80 -7.44
CA ASN A 56 -12.50 -13.08 -7.15
C ASN A 56 -11.95 -12.15 -6.06
N LEU A 57 -12.31 -10.87 -6.11
CA LEU A 57 -11.86 -9.90 -5.10
C LEU A 57 -12.53 -10.11 -3.74
N LYS A 58 -13.80 -10.51 -3.71
CA LYS A 58 -14.48 -10.94 -2.48
C LYS A 58 -13.79 -12.17 -1.88
N ALA A 59 -13.51 -13.20 -2.67
CA ALA A 59 -12.79 -14.38 -2.19
C ALA A 59 -11.40 -14.01 -1.65
N ALA A 60 -10.66 -13.17 -2.37
CA ALA A 60 -9.31 -12.76 -1.97
C ALA A 60 -9.26 -11.92 -0.69
N THR A 61 -10.30 -11.15 -0.39
CA THR A 61 -10.35 -10.20 0.75
C THR A 61 -11.21 -10.70 1.91
N ASN A 62 -11.62 -11.97 1.90
CA ASN A 62 -12.60 -12.52 2.84
C ASN A 62 -13.88 -11.67 2.90
N ASN A 63 -14.47 -11.42 1.74
CA ASN A 63 -15.64 -10.56 1.51
C ASN A 63 -15.46 -9.12 2.05
N PHE A 64 -14.29 -8.53 1.81
CA PHE A 64 -13.92 -7.21 2.33
C PHE A 64 -14.03 -7.13 3.86
N SER A 65 -13.52 -8.15 4.55
CA SER A 65 -13.54 -8.21 6.02
C SER A 65 -12.85 -6.97 6.61
N PRO A 66 -13.40 -6.37 7.69
CA PRO A 66 -12.71 -5.34 8.46
C PRO A 66 -11.30 -5.71 8.92
N ASP A 67 -11.07 -6.99 9.23
CA ASP A 67 -9.75 -7.50 9.65
C ASP A 67 -8.67 -7.35 8.56
N ASN A 68 -9.10 -7.18 7.31
CA ASN A 68 -8.22 -6.98 6.17
C ASN A 68 -8.00 -5.50 5.82
N ILE A 69 -8.58 -4.55 6.56
CA ILE A 69 -8.38 -3.12 6.30
C ILE A 69 -6.95 -2.73 6.69
N VAL A 70 -6.23 -2.15 5.73
CA VAL A 70 -4.84 -1.66 5.93
C VAL A 70 -4.72 -0.13 5.85
N SER A 71 -5.81 0.58 5.56
CA SER A 71 -5.87 2.04 5.62
C SER A 71 -5.99 2.52 7.06
N GLU A 72 -5.26 3.58 7.42
CA GLU A 72 -5.12 4.03 8.82
C GLU A 72 -6.40 4.43 9.53
N SER A 73 -7.36 5.06 8.83
CA SER A 73 -8.60 5.51 9.47
C SER A 73 -9.59 4.36 9.76
N GLY A 74 -9.16 3.10 9.53
CA GLY A 74 -9.99 1.92 9.66
C GLY A 74 -11.26 2.05 8.82
N GLU A 75 -12.36 1.47 9.30
CA GLU A 75 -13.67 1.48 8.64
C GLU A 75 -14.24 2.88 8.34
N LYS A 76 -13.72 3.93 8.96
CA LYS A 76 -14.23 5.31 8.80
C LYS A 76 -13.65 6.04 7.59
N ALA A 77 -12.72 5.42 6.84
CA ALA A 77 -12.12 6.06 5.66
C ALA A 77 -13.11 6.06 4.48
N PRO A 78 -13.26 7.17 3.73
CA PRO A 78 -14.13 7.22 2.55
C PRO A 78 -13.63 6.34 1.38
N ASN A 79 -12.36 5.90 1.42
CA ASN A 79 -11.73 5.02 0.44
C ASN A 79 -10.90 3.96 1.15
N LEU A 80 -11.54 2.85 1.52
CA LEU A 80 -10.91 1.75 2.26
C LEU A 80 -9.93 0.99 1.37
N VAL A 81 -8.80 0.59 1.95
CA VAL A 81 -7.84 -0.29 1.29
C VAL A 81 -7.79 -1.60 2.06
N TYR A 82 -8.03 -2.70 1.34
CA TYR A 82 -8.03 -4.05 1.90
C TYR A 82 -6.78 -4.80 1.44
N LYS A 83 -6.17 -5.57 2.35
CA LYS A 83 -5.26 -6.64 2.00
C LYS A 83 -6.06 -7.83 1.48
N GLY A 84 -5.57 -8.47 0.43
CA GLY A 84 -6.15 -9.71 -0.07
C GLY A 84 -5.10 -10.66 -0.58
N ARG A 85 -5.47 -11.93 -0.72
CA ARG A 85 -4.62 -12.98 -1.30
C ARG A 85 -5.36 -13.66 -2.44
N LEU A 86 -4.83 -13.53 -3.66
CA LEU A 86 -5.37 -14.19 -4.84
C LEU A 86 -5.18 -15.71 -4.76
N GLN A 87 -5.92 -16.46 -5.59
CA GLN A 87 -5.82 -17.92 -5.66
C GLN A 87 -4.41 -18.42 -6.02
N ASN A 88 -3.69 -17.65 -6.83
CA ASN A 88 -2.27 -17.89 -7.16
C ASN A 88 -1.31 -17.50 -6.02
N ARG A 89 -1.82 -17.30 -4.81
CA ARG A 89 -1.10 -16.92 -3.58
C ARG A 89 -0.46 -15.53 -3.58
N LYS A 90 -0.62 -14.72 -4.63
CA LYS A 90 -0.12 -13.34 -4.69
C LYS A 90 -0.90 -12.43 -3.75
N TRP A 91 -0.19 -11.65 -2.95
CA TRP A 91 -0.77 -10.59 -2.11
C TRP A 91 -1.13 -9.36 -2.94
N ILE A 92 -2.29 -8.79 -2.65
CA ILE A 92 -2.84 -7.62 -3.35
C ILE A 92 -3.39 -6.59 -2.36
N ALA A 93 -3.32 -5.33 -2.76
CA ALA A 93 -4.03 -4.23 -2.11
C ALA A 93 -5.24 -3.85 -2.97
N VAL A 94 -6.44 -3.86 -2.37
CA VAL A 94 -7.70 -3.53 -3.05
C VAL A 94 -8.24 -2.24 -2.49
N LYS A 95 -8.13 -1.14 -3.24
CA LYS A 95 -8.77 0.14 -2.88
C LYS A 95 -10.20 0.14 -3.36
N LYS A 96 -11.15 0.28 -2.44
CA LYS A 96 -12.58 0.38 -2.70
C LYS A 96 -13.05 1.82 -2.60
N PHE A 97 -13.61 2.35 -3.67
CA PHE A 97 -14.18 3.70 -3.68
C PHE A 97 -15.63 3.70 -3.22
N ALA A 98 -16.06 4.81 -2.62
CA ALA A 98 -17.47 5.07 -2.40
C ALA A 98 -18.22 5.17 -3.74
N LYS A 99 -19.48 4.69 -3.78
CA LYS A 99 -20.32 4.63 -4.99
C LYS A 99 -20.38 5.96 -5.77
N MET A 100 -20.41 7.09 -5.08
CA MET A 100 -20.52 8.42 -5.70
C MET A 100 -19.18 9.00 -6.18
N ALA A 101 -18.05 8.39 -5.84
CA ALA A 101 -16.74 8.89 -6.27
C ALA A 101 -16.52 8.72 -7.77
N TRP A 102 -17.02 7.62 -8.34
CA TRP A 102 -16.82 7.19 -9.73
C TRP A 102 -18.13 6.67 -10.35
N PRO A 103 -19.11 7.56 -10.63
CA PRO A 103 -20.43 7.14 -11.11
C PRO A 103 -20.37 6.53 -12.52
N ASP A 104 -19.49 7.03 -13.40
CA ASP A 104 -19.32 6.49 -14.74
C ASP A 104 -18.34 5.31 -14.74
N PRO A 105 -18.81 4.06 -14.99
CA PRO A 105 -17.95 2.89 -15.05
C PRO A 105 -16.93 2.93 -16.18
N LYS A 106 -17.26 3.53 -17.33
CA LYS A 106 -16.37 3.60 -18.49
C LYS A 106 -15.23 4.57 -18.21
N GLN A 107 -15.56 5.75 -17.68
CA GLN A 107 -14.56 6.73 -17.27
C GLN A 107 -13.59 6.15 -16.22
N PHE A 108 -14.12 5.41 -15.24
CA PHE A 108 -13.28 4.73 -14.24
C PHE A 108 -12.35 3.69 -14.87
N ALA A 109 -12.87 2.83 -15.75
CA ALA A 109 -12.09 1.80 -16.42
C ALA A 109 -11.01 2.41 -17.33
N GLU A 110 -11.32 3.48 -18.06
CA GLU A 110 -10.37 4.21 -18.90
C GLU A 110 -9.25 4.85 -18.08
N GLU A 111 -9.57 5.55 -16.97
CA GLU A 111 -8.55 6.17 -16.10
C GLU A 111 -7.71 5.09 -15.40
N ALA A 112 -8.34 4.01 -14.92
CA ALA A 112 -7.64 2.86 -14.33
C ALA A 112 -6.71 2.18 -15.35
N TRP A 113 -7.12 2.03 -16.61
CA TRP A 113 -6.29 1.47 -17.66
C TRP A 113 -5.12 2.39 -18.04
N GLY A 114 -5.34 3.71 -18.05
CA GLY A 114 -4.27 4.70 -18.22
C GLY A 114 -3.18 4.55 -17.16
N VAL A 115 -3.56 4.53 -15.89
CA VAL A 115 -2.64 4.28 -14.76
C VAL A 115 -2.05 2.88 -14.80
N GLY A 116 -2.84 1.89 -15.25
CA GLY A 116 -2.45 0.49 -15.39
C GLY A 116 -1.35 0.24 -16.42
N LYS A 117 -1.07 1.17 -17.32
CA LYS A 117 0.08 1.10 -18.25
C LYS A 117 1.39 1.49 -17.61
N LEU A 118 1.35 2.29 -16.55
CA LEU A 118 2.55 2.74 -15.86
C LEU A 118 3.21 1.55 -15.17
N ARG A 119 4.49 1.33 -15.48
CA ARG A 119 5.27 0.20 -14.97
C ARG A 119 6.64 0.68 -14.55
N HIS A 120 6.85 0.79 -13.24
CA HIS A 120 8.10 1.30 -12.71
C HIS A 120 8.48 0.65 -11.39
N ARG A 121 9.78 0.42 -11.17
CA ARG A 121 10.30 -0.15 -9.93
C ARG A 121 10.15 0.76 -8.70
N ARG A 122 9.82 2.04 -8.89
CA ARG A 122 9.53 2.95 -7.77
C ARG A 122 8.04 3.09 -7.50
N LEU A 123 7.19 2.31 -8.18
CA LEU A 123 5.76 2.27 -7.95
C LEU A 123 5.35 0.94 -7.32
N ALA A 124 4.36 0.99 -6.43
CA ALA A 124 3.51 -0.16 -6.16
C ALA A 124 2.49 -0.21 -7.30
N ASN A 125 2.75 -1.06 -8.29
CA ASN A 125 2.09 -0.94 -9.59
C ASN A 125 0.61 -1.31 -9.50
N LEU A 126 -0.21 -0.63 -10.30
CA LEU A 126 -1.60 -0.98 -10.49
C LEU A 126 -1.67 -2.22 -11.40
N ILE A 127 -2.13 -3.34 -10.86
CA ILE A 127 -2.20 -4.62 -11.59
C ILE A 127 -3.60 -4.91 -12.11
N GLY A 128 -4.60 -4.15 -11.70
CA GLY A 128 -5.93 -4.25 -12.29
C GLY A 128 -6.99 -3.37 -11.64
N TYR A 129 -8.22 -3.61 -12.06
CA TYR A 129 -9.42 -2.95 -11.54
C TYR A 129 -10.60 -3.92 -11.53
N CYS A 130 -11.69 -3.52 -10.88
CA CYS A 130 -12.99 -4.15 -11.01
C CYS A 130 -14.05 -3.06 -11.14
N CYS A 131 -14.94 -3.22 -12.12
CA CYS A 131 -16.02 -2.29 -12.43
C CYS A 131 -17.35 -3.04 -12.60
N ASP A 132 -17.78 -3.72 -11.53
CA ASP A 132 -18.99 -4.56 -11.53
C ASP A 132 -20.15 -3.85 -10.84
N GLY A 133 -21.22 -3.54 -11.58
CA GLY A 133 -22.37 -2.80 -11.08
C GLY A 133 -21.97 -1.44 -10.47
N ASP A 134 -22.20 -1.30 -9.16
CA ASP A 134 -21.86 -0.11 -8.37
C ASP A 134 -20.45 -0.13 -7.78
N GLU A 135 -19.72 -1.24 -7.92
CA GLU A 135 -18.39 -1.40 -7.34
C GLU A 135 -17.31 -0.80 -8.23
N ARG A 136 -16.41 -0.03 -7.61
CA ARG A 136 -15.25 0.59 -8.26
C ARG A 136 -14.06 0.26 -7.40
N LEU A 137 -13.25 -0.69 -7.87
CA LEU A 137 -12.12 -1.22 -7.12
C LEU A 137 -10.85 -1.09 -7.94
N LEU A 138 -9.77 -0.67 -7.31
CA LEU A 138 -8.42 -0.74 -7.88
C LEU A 138 -7.64 -1.84 -7.18
N VAL A 139 -6.85 -2.58 -7.95
CA VAL A 139 -6.04 -3.70 -7.47
C VAL A 139 -4.58 -3.36 -7.75
N ALA A 140 -3.78 -3.27 -6.69
CA ALA A 140 -2.35 -2.99 -6.74
C ALA A 140 -1.55 -4.10 -6.06
N GLU A 141 -0.23 -4.07 -6.28
CA GLU A 141 0.70 -4.90 -5.53
C GLU A 141 0.65 -4.54 -4.03
N TYR A 142 0.64 -5.56 -3.17
CA TYR A 142 0.69 -5.36 -1.73
C TYR A 142 2.15 -5.26 -1.24
N MET A 143 2.41 -4.26 -0.41
CA MET A 143 3.72 -4.02 0.20
C MET A 143 3.70 -4.53 1.63
N ILE A 144 4.55 -5.52 1.94
CA ILE A 144 4.51 -6.25 3.22
C ILE A 144 5.19 -5.51 4.36
N ASN A 145 6.16 -4.64 4.05
CA ASN A 145 6.98 -3.96 5.04
C ASN A 145 6.42 -2.56 5.37
N ASP A 146 5.09 -2.43 5.41
CA ASP A 146 4.37 -1.26 5.90
C ASP A 146 4.66 0.08 5.18
N THR A 147 4.07 1.17 5.68
CA THR A 147 4.17 2.53 5.12
C THR A 147 5.33 3.32 5.73
N LEU A 148 5.84 4.32 5.01
CA LEU A 148 6.81 5.29 5.56
C LEU A 148 6.31 5.92 6.86
N ALA A 149 5.04 6.27 6.94
CA ALA A 149 4.49 6.85 8.17
C ALA A 149 4.57 5.93 9.40
N LYS A 150 4.38 4.61 9.24
CA LYS A 150 4.59 3.64 10.33
C LYS A 150 6.05 3.55 10.75
N HIS A 151 6.98 3.67 9.80
CA HIS A 151 8.43 3.64 10.05
C HIS A 151 8.98 4.96 10.61
N LEU A 152 8.26 6.06 10.40
CA LEU A 152 8.75 7.40 10.69
C LEU A 152 8.11 8.01 11.94
N PHE A 153 6.79 7.86 12.12
CA PHE A 153 6.05 8.53 13.20
C PHE A 153 5.80 7.65 14.43
N HIS A 154 5.91 6.33 14.29
CA HIS A 154 5.65 5.39 15.39
C HIS A 154 6.96 4.95 16.04
N TRP A 155 7.18 5.42 17.26
CA TRP A 155 8.43 5.30 18.03
C TRP A 155 8.78 3.88 18.50
N GLU A 156 7.80 2.96 18.50
CA GLU A 156 7.99 1.57 18.93
C GLU A 156 8.79 0.75 17.91
N ASN A 157 8.81 1.20 16.65
CA ASN A 157 9.64 0.65 15.59
C ASN A 157 10.91 1.50 15.49
N GLN A 158 12.06 0.83 15.52
CA GLN A 158 13.38 1.43 15.34
C GLN A 158 13.36 2.53 14.25
N THR A 159 13.75 3.75 14.62
CA THR A 159 13.76 4.88 13.69
C THR A 159 14.59 4.57 12.45
N ILE A 160 14.00 4.76 11.26
CA ILE A 160 14.72 4.51 10.01
C ILE A 160 15.95 5.41 9.87
N GLU A 161 17.06 4.79 9.43
CA GLU A 161 18.34 5.46 9.24
C GLU A 161 18.25 6.56 8.17
N TRP A 162 19.11 7.58 8.30
CA TRP A 162 19.20 8.71 7.37
C TRP A 162 19.30 8.28 5.89
N ALA A 163 20.13 7.28 5.58
CA ALA A 163 20.29 6.77 4.24
C ALA A 163 18.99 6.15 3.66
N VAL A 164 18.14 5.52 4.47
CA VAL A 164 16.80 5.05 4.03
C VAL A 164 15.90 6.23 3.71
N ARG A 165 15.97 7.31 4.50
CA ARG A 165 15.19 8.54 4.24
C ARG A 165 15.56 9.18 2.91
N LEU A 166 16.85 9.20 2.56
CA LEU A 166 17.31 9.69 1.26
C LEU A 166 16.86 8.77 0.11
N ARG A 167 16.89 7.44 0.29
CA ARG A 167 16.33 6.49 -0.69
C ARG A 167 14.85 6.72 -0.95
N VAL A 168 14.09 7.01 0.10
CA VAL A 168 12.66 7.36 0.00
C VAL A 168 12.47 8.63 -0.81
N ALA A 169 13.22 9.70 -0.53
CA ALA A 169 13.13 10.96 -1.28
C ALA A 169 13.43 10.73 -2.77
N SER A 170 14.52 10.02 -3.10
CA SER A 170 14.86 9.70 -4.49
C SER A 170 13.82 8.81 -5.17
N CYS A 171 13.30 7.80 -4.46
CA CYS A 171 12.25 6.93 -4.97
C CYS A 171 11.01 7.72 -5.41
N ILE A 172 10.53 8.63 -4.56
CA ILE A 172 9.36 9.44 -4.88
C ILE A 172 9.67 10.35 -6.06
N ALA A 173 10.82 11.03 -6.08
CA ALA A 173 11.20 11.93 -7.16
C ALA A 173 11.30 11.19 -8.52
N GLU A 174 11.97 10.03 -8.56
CA GLU A 174 12.06 9.15 -9.74
C GLU A 174 10.67 8.67 -10.20
N ALA A 175 9.80 8.26 -9.27
CA ALA A 175 8.46 7.81 -9.60
C ALA A 175 7.59 8.93 -10.20
N LEU A 176 7.67 10.14 -9.63
CA LEU A 176 6.91 11.30 -10.11
C LEU A 176 7.41 11.77 -11.48
N ASP A 177 8.73 11.79 -11.70
CA ASP A 177 9.31 12.16 -13.00
C ASP A 177 8.86 11.17 -14.09
N TYR A 178 8.94 9.86 -13.82
CA TYR A 178 8.45 8.82 -14.71
C TYR A 178 6.95 8.96 -15.02
N CYS A 179 6.11 9.12 -14.00
CA CYS A 179 4.67 9.32 -14.23
C CYS A 179 4.40 10.57 -15.08
N SER A 180 5.13 11.66 -14.83
CA SER A 180 5.01 12.89 -15.60
C SER A 180 5.45 12.72 -17.06
N SER A 181 6.54 11.99 -17.33
CA SER A 181 7.00 11.72 -18.70
C SER A 181 6.00 10.85 -19.48
N GLU A 182 5.31 9.95 -18.79
CA GLU A 182 4.25 9.10 -19.34
C GLU A 182 2.87 9.79 -19.38
N GLY A 183 2.81 11.12 -19.26
CA GLY A 183 1.57 11.89 -19.41
C GLY A 183 0.65 11.90 -18.18
N HIS A 184 1.13 11.44 -17.02
CA HIS A 184 0.40 11.43 -15.75
C HIS A 184 1.09 12.32 -14.70
N PRO A 185 1.14 13.65 -14.91
CA PRO A 185 1.90 14.57 -14.05
C PRO A 185 1.22 14.89 -12.71
N LEU A 186 0.01 14.36 -12.47
CA LEU A 186 -0.77 14.65 -11.26
C LEU A 186 -0.71 13.46 -10.31
N TYR A 187 -0.35 13.75 -9.06
CA TYR A 187 -0.45 12.83 -7.95
C TYR A 187 -1.27 13.46 -6.84
N HIS A 188 -2.33 12.79 -6.45
CA HIS A 188 -3.31 13.25 -5.50
C HIS A 188 -2.94 12.80 -4.08
N ASP A 189 -2.90 13.74 -3.14
CA ASP A 189 -2.72 13.46 -1.70
C ASP A 189 -1.41 12.71 -1.41
N LEU A 190 -0.30 13.20 -1.98
CA LEU A 190 1.05 12.71 -1.69
C LEU A 190 1.42 13.05 -0.24
N ASN A 191 1.80 12.03 0.53
CA ASN A 191 2.22 12.12 1.93
C ASN A 191 2.95 10.83 2.34
N ALA A 192 3.46 10.75 3.58
CA ALA A 192 4.15 9.57 4.09
C ALA A 192 3.32 8.28 4.10
N TYR A 193 1.99 8.35 4.09
CA TYR A 193 1.11 7.17 4.01
C TYR A 193 1.02 6.59 2.59
N ARG A 194 1.50 7.32 1.57
CA ARG A 194 1.52 6.90 0.17
C ARG A 194 2.80 6.17 -0.25
N VAL A 195 3.79 6.13 0.62
CA VAL A 195 5.05 5.42 0.39
C VAL A 195 5.06 4.17 1.25
N MET A 196 5.41 3.03 0.66
CA MET A 196 5.46 1.73 1.32
C MET A 196 6.74 1.00 0.97
N PHE A 197 7.04 -0.09 1.67
CA PHE A 197 8.24 -0.88 1.42
C PHE A 197 7.89 -2.29 0.93
N ASP A 198 8.52 -2.69 -0.17
CA ASP A 198 8.41 -4.05 -0.70
C ASP A 198 9.12 -5.08 0.20
N GLU A 199 9.11 -6.35 -0.21
CA GLU A 199 9.74 -7.46 0.53
C GLU A 199 11.24 -7.31 0.77
N ASP A 200 11.95 -6.59 -0.11
CA ASP A 200 13.37 -6.27 0.01
C ASP A 200 13.63 -4.99 0.81
N GLY A 201 12.57 -4.37 1.35
CA GLY A 201 12.64 -3.13 2.10
C GLY A 201 12.85 -1.91 1.20
N ASP A 202 12.72 -2.04 -0.12
CA ASP A 202 12.87 -0.91 -1.03
C ASP A 202 11.60 -0.06 -1.07
N PRO A 203 11.72 1.28 -1.05
CA PRO A 203 10.57 2.16 -1.09
C PRO A 203 9.85 2.09 -2.45
N ARG A 204 8.52 2.14 -2.38
CA ARG A 204 7.58 2.15 -3.51
C ARG A 204 6.51 3.20 -3.26
N LEU A 205 6.27 4.06 -4.25
CA LEU A 205 5.17 5.01 -4.24
C LEU A 205 3.88 4.33 -4.70
N SER A 206 2.81 4.46 -3.93
CA SER A 206 1.50 3.89 -4.27
C SER A 206 0.95 4.45 -5.58
N CYS A 207 0.47 3.59 -6.47
CA CYS A 207 -0.23 4.04 -7.68
C CYS A 207 -1.60 4.68 -7.39
N PHE A 208 -2.17 4.50 -6.19
CA PHE A 208 -3.54 4.96 -5.89
C PHE A 208 -3.69 6.48 -5.87
N GLY A 209 -2.61 7.23 -5.71
CA GLY A 209 -2.63 8.69 -5.84
C GLY A 209 -2.67 9.18 -7.29
N LEU A 210 -2.41 8.31 -8.27
CA LEU A 210 -2.55 8.65 -9.69
C LEU A 210 -4.00 8.64 -10.17
N MET A 211 -4.92 8.14 -9.33
CA MET A 211 -6.35 8.09 -9.58
C MET A 211 -7.06 9.14 -8.71
N LYS A 212 -8.02 9.87 -9.28
CA LYS A 212 -8.81 10.82 -8.49
C LYS A 212 -9.64 10.11 -7.42
N ASN A 213 -9.77 10.74 -6.25
CA ASN A 213 -10.57 10.21 -5.14
C ASN A 213 -12.07 10.51 -5.26
N SER A 214 -12.45 11.47 -6.11
CA SER A 214 -13.84 11.85 -6.35
C SER A 214 -14.01 12.55 -7.69
N ARG A 215 -15.23 12.53 -8.23
CA ARG A 215 -15.65 13.24 -9.44
C ARG A 215 -15.27 14.72 -9.44
N ASP A 216 -15.35 15.38 -8.28
CA ASP A 216 -15.08 16.81 -8.14
C ASP A 216 -13.57 17.12 -8.08
N GLY A 217 -12.70 16.11 -8.15
CA GLY A 217 -11.25 16.26 -8.01
C GLY A 217 -10.80 16.64 -6.59
N LYS A 218 -11.74 16.68 -5.63
CA LYS A 218 -11.45 16.84 -4.20
C LYS A 218 -10.71 15.61 -3.71
N SER A 219 -9.39 15.73 -3.65
CA SER A 219 -8.52 14.58 -3.41
C SER A 219 -7.70 14.69 -2.14
N TYR A 220 -7.47 15.90 -1.63
CA TYR A 220 -6.91 16.09 -0.28
C TYR A 220 -7.99 15.81 0.75
N SER A 221 -7.79 14.77 1.55
CA SER A 221 -8.89 14.18 2.32
C SER A 221 -9.03 14.68 3.75
N THR A 222 -8.00 15.24 4.41
CA THR A 222 -8.11 15.38 5.87
C THR A 222 -7.36 16.51 6.58
N ASN A 223 -6.38 17.20 5.97
CA ASN A 223 -5.70 18.28 6.67
C ASN A 223 -5.29 19.47 5.79
N LEU A 224 -6.04 20.57 5.93
CA LEU A 224 -5.79 21.82 5.20
C LEU A 224 -4.42 22.43 5.51
N ALA A 225 -3.82 22.08 6.66
CA ALA A 225 -2.53 22.62 7.07
C ALA A 225 -1.36 22.19 6.17
N TYR A 226 -1.53 21.13 5.37
CA TYR A 226 -0.51 20.58 4.45
C TYR A 226 -0.89 20.80 2.97
N THR A 227 -2.03 21.44 2.73
CA THR A 227 -2.59 21.58 1.39
C THR A 227 -1.86 22.69 0.62
N PRO A 228 -1.50 22.47 -0.66
CA PRO A 228 -0.87 23.51 -1.47
C PRO A 228 -1.72 24.79 -1.52
N PRO A 229 -1.11 25.99 -1.39
CA PRO A 229 -1.85 27.25 -1.30
C PRO A 229 -2.80 27.49 -2.49
N GLU A 230 -2.36 27.13 -3.70
CA GLU A 230 -3.17 27.27 -4.90
C GLU A 230 -4.38 26.34 -4.91
N TYR A 231 -4.26 25.14 -4.32
CA TYR A 231 -5.37 24.20 -4.19
C TYR A 231 -6.44 24.74 -3.24
N LEU A 232 -6.06 25.37 -2.14
CA LEU A 232 -7.01 26.03 -1.23
C LEU A 232 -7.82 27.12 -1.94
N ARG A 233 -7.23 27.78 -2.94
CA ARG A 233 -7.88 28.84 -3.72
C ARG A 233 -8.80 28.33 -4.81
N ASN A 234 -8.42 27.27 -5.54
CA ASN A 234 -9.11 26.87 -6.77
C ASN A 234 -9.65 25.43 -6.76
N GLY A 235 -9.33 24.62 -5.75
CA GLY A 235 -9.74 23.22 -5.60
C GLY A 235 -9.12 22.24 -6.60
N ARG A 236 -8.07 22.62 -7.34
CA ARG A 236 -7.48 21.83 -8.43
C ARG A 236 -6.02 21.48 -8.14
N VAL A 237 -5.69 20.20 -8.30
CA VAL A 237 -4.30 19.73 -8.24
C VAL A 237 -3.59 20.10 -9.53
N THR A 238 -2.41 20.69 -9.42
CA THR A 238 -1.50 20.98 -10.54
C THR A 238 -0.20 20.19 -10.37
N PRO A 239 0.66 20.10 -11.39
CA PRO A 239 1.99 19.51 -11.23
C PRO A 239 2.79 20.18 -10.10
N GLN A 240 2.66 21.51 -9.96
CA GLN A 240 3.32 22.25 -8.87
C GLN A 240 2.73 21.94 -7.49
N SER A 241 1.44 21.59 -7.39
CA SER A 241 0.84 21.09 -6.15
C SER A 241 1.45 19.76 -5.71
N VAL A 242 1.86 18.92 -6.66
CA VAL A 242 2.59 17.67 -6.38
C VAL A 242 3.96 17.97 -5.79
N ILE A 243 4.70 18.93 -6.37
CA ILE A 243 6.01 19.37 -5.86
C ILE A 243 5.89 19.95 -4.44
N TYR A 244 4.85 20.72 -4.16
CA TYR A 244 4.60 21.21 -2.80
C TYR A 244 4.41 20.07 -1.81
N SER A 245 3.60 19.07 -2.19
CA SER A 245 3.37 17.88 -1.36
C SER A 245 4.62 17.01 -1.22
N PHE A 246 5.52 17.00 -2.20
CA PHE A 246 6.85 16.39 -2.05
C PHE A 246 7.66 17.13 -0.97
N GLY A 247 7.59 18.46 -0.94
CA GLY A 247 8.21 19.27 0.11
C GLY A 247 7.71 18.95 1.51
N THR A 248 6.42 18.64 1.69
CA THR A 248 5.89 18.20 2.99
C THR A 248 6.45 16.84 3.41
N VAL A 249 6.62 15.90 2.47
CA VAL A 249 7.28 14.61 2.74
C VAL A 249 8.75 14.80 3.10
N LEU A 250 9.47 15.76 2.49
CA LEU A 250 10.83 16.07 2.91
C LEU A 250 10.89 16.57 4.37
N LEU A 251 9.92 17.37 4.81
CA LEU A 251 9.83 17.79 6.21
C LEU A 251 9.57 16.60 7.15
N ASP A 252 8.69 15.68 6.74
CA ASP A 252 8.45 14.44 7.49
C ASP A 252 9.76 13.66 7.63
N LEU A 253 10.50 13.47 6.53
CA LEU A 253 11.79 12.77 6.50
C LEU A 253 12.88 13.47 7.33
N LEU A 254 12.92 14.80 7.37
CA LEU A 254 13.89 15.53 8.20
C LEU A 254 13.56 15.38 9.68
N SER A 255 12.29 15.53 10.06
CA SER A 255 11.86 15.68 11.45
C SER A 255 11.43 14.41 12.16
N GLY A 256 11.16 13.33 11.41
CA GLY A 256 10.53 12.13 11.96
C GLY A 256 9.10 12.36 12.43
N LYS A 257 8.46 13.46 12.03
CA LYS A 257 7.16 13.91 12.55
C LYS A 257 6.33 14.50 11.42
N HIS A 258 5.01 14.36 11.54
CA HIS A 258 4.11 15.00 10.60
C HIS A 258 3.89 16.47 10.98
N ILE A 259 4.72 17.40 10.46
CA ILE A 259 4.71 18.82 10.85
C ILE A 259 4.12 19.69 9.73
N PRO A 260 3.17 20.61 10.02
CA PRO A 260 2.67 21.53 9.01
C PRO A 260 3.77 22.45 8.44
N PRO A 261 3.80 22.71 7.13
CA PRO A 261 4.81 23.58 6.50
C PRO A 261 4.96 24.95 7.13
N SER A 262 3.87 25.56 7.62
CA SER A 262 3.93 26.87 8.28
C SER A 262 4.88 26.88 9.48
N HIS A 263 4.84 25.84 10.32
CA HIS A 263 5.72 25.73 11.49
C HIS A 263 7.16 25.42 11.08
N ALA A 264 7.35 24.55 10.09
CA ALA A 264 8.68 24.17 9.64
C ALA A 264 9.41 25.32 8.92
N LEU A 265 8.72 26.09 8.09
CA LEU A 265 9.31 27.23 7.37
C LEU A 265 9.82 28.31 8.33
N ASP A 266 9.15 28.54 9.45
CA ASP A 266 9.62 29.46 10.49
C ASP A 266 10.93 28.96 11.12
N MET A 267 11.05 27.65 11.38
CA MET A 267 12.27 27.03 11.90
C MET A 267 13.42 27.09 10.90
N ILE A 268 13.14 26.87 9.62
CA ILE A 268 14.10 26.96 8.51
C ILE A 268 14.60 28.40 8.35
N ARG A 269 13.69 29.38 8.35
CA ARG A 269 14.04 30.81 8.24
C ARG A 269 14.81 31.31 9.45
N GLY A 270 14.51 30.79 10.64
CA GLY A 270 15.26 31.02 11.87
C GLY A 270 16.67 30.39 11.87
N LYS A 271 17.06 29.68 10.80
CA LYS A 271 18.33 28.95 10.64
C LYS A 271 18.60 27.91 11.73
N ASN A 272 17.56 27.42 12.40
CA ASN A 272 17.70 26.41 13.44
C ASN A 272 17.35 25.03 12.89
N ILE A 273 18.16 24.59 11.92
CA ILE A 273 18.00 23.28 11.25
C ILE A 273 17.97 22.15 12.29
N ILE A 274 18.79 22.25 13.34
CA ILE A 274 18.90 21.25 14.41
C ILE A 274 17.54 21.00 15.09
N LEU A 275 16.73 22.04 15.31
CA LEU A 275 15.40 21.87 15.90
C LEU A 275 14.41 21.16 14.98
N LEU A 276 14.61 21.25 13.66
CA LEU A 276 13.77 20.55 12.68
C LEU A 276 14.16 19.08 12.58
N MET A 277 15.43 18.73 12.79
CA MET A 277 15.93 17.37 12.62
C MET A 277 15.37 16.41 13.68
N ASP A 278 15.13 15.17 13.26
CA ASP A 278 14.80 14.08 14.17
C ASP A 278 15.95 13.84 15.16
N SER A 279 15.65 13.93 16.46
CA SER A 279 16.61 13.70 17.54
C SER A 279 17.22 12.29 17.51
N HIS A 280 16.53 11.28 16.96
CA HIS A 280 17.07 9.92 16.87
C HIS A 280 18.19 9.77 15.82
N LEU A 281 18.30 10.76 14.92
CA LEU A 281 19.36 10.85 13.93
C LEU A 281 20.57 11.65 14.44
N GLU A 282 20.59 12.13 15.69
CA GLU A 282 21.72 12.91 16.21
C GLU A 282 23.04 12.14 16.04
N GLY A 283 24.00 12.77 15.36
CA GLY A 283 25.30 12.18 15.01
C GLY A 283 25.28 11.12 13.89
N LYS A 284 24.14 10.89 13.23
CA LYS A 284 23.95 9.83 12.21
C LYS A 284 23.63 10.38 10.80
N PHE A 285 23.87 11.66 10.55
CA PHE A 285 23.76 12.30 9.24
C PHE A 285 24.88 13.35 9.05
N SER A 286 25.24 13.66 7.81
CA SER A 286 26.13 14.80 7.50
C SER A 286 25.34 16.10 7.51
N THR A 287 25.88 17.13 8.17
CA THR A 287 25.27 18.46 8.21
C THR A 287 25.13 19.06 6.80
N GLU A 288 26.07 18.78 5.90
CA GLU A 288 26.05 19.20 4.51
C GLU A 288 24.86 18.58 3.77
N GLU A 289 24.67 17.26 3.89
CA GLU A 289 23.53 16.55 3.30
C GLU A 289 22.20 17.08 3.84
N ALA A 290 22.07 17.23 5.15
CA ALA A 290 20.86 17.76 5.77
C ALA A 290 20.57 19.19 5.31
N THR A 291 21.59 20.03 5.13
CA THR A 291 21.44 21.40 4.62
C THR A 291 20.89 21.40 3.20
N VAL A 292 21.37 20.50 2.33
CA VAL A 292 20.84 20.34 0.96
C VAL A 292 19.37 19.93 0.99
N VAL A 293 19.00 18.94 1.81
CA VAL A 293 17.61 18.47 1.89
C VAL A 293 16.67 19.53 2.48
N VAL A 294 17.12 20.29 3.48
CA VAL A 294 16.36 21.43 4.03
C VAL A 294 16.16 22.52 2.99
N GLY A 295 17.21 22.86 2.23
CA GLY A 295 17.12 23.81 1.11
C GLY A 295 16.09 23.38 0.08
N LEU A 296 16.16 22.11 -0.35
CA LEU A 296 15.23 21.52 -1.30
C LEU A 296 13.79 21.51 -0.78
N ALA A 297 13.57 21.19 0.51
CA ALA A 297 12.25 21.27 1.13
C ALA A 297 11.72 22.71 1.11
N SER A 298 12.57 23.70 1.41
CA SER A 298 12.20 25.12 1.36
C SER A 298 11.84 25.57 -0.06
N GLU A 299 12.54 25.11 -1.10
CA GLU A 299 12.24 25.41 -2.50
C GLU A 299 10.93 24.77 -2.97
N CYS A 300 10.68 23.51 -2.58
CA CYS A 300 9.42 22.82 -2.89
C CYS A 300 8.21 23.50 -2.24
N LEU A 301 8.40 24.08 -1.04
CA LEU A 301 7.35 24.71 -0.25
C LEU A 301 7.15 26.20 -0.55
N GLN A 302 7.75 26.73 -1.61
CA GLN A 302 7.52 28.11 -2.03
C GLN A 302 6.03 28.38 -2.26
N TYR A 303 5.58 29.57 -1.82
CA TYR A 303 4.19 29.97 -1.92
C TYR A 303 3.77 30.08 -3.39
N GLU A 304 4.59 30.73 -4.21
CA GLU A 304 4.36 30.88 -5.64
C GLU A 304 4.69 29.57 -6.39
N PRO A 305 3.72 28.93 -7.07
CA PRO A 305 3.93 27.63 -7.70
C PRO A 305 5.08 27.59 -8.73
N ARG A 306 5.33 28.71 -9.40
CA ARG A 306 6.38 28.86 -10.43
C ARG A 306 7.81 28.90 -9.88
N GLU A 307 7.97 29.13 -8.58
CA GLU A 307 9.28 29.17 -7.92
C GLU A 307 9.74 27.79 -7.44
N ARG A 308 8.85 26.79 -7.53
CA ARG A 308 9.14 25.42 -7.13
C ARG A 308 9.96 24.70 -8.22
N PRO A 309 10.89 23.82 -7.84
CA PRO A 309 11.76 23.11 -8.78
C PRO A 309 10.99 22.09 -9.62
N SER A 310 11.57 21.69 -10.75
CA SER A 310 11.04 20.55 -11.52
C SER A 310 11.44 19.22 -10.88
N THR A 311 10.76 18.13 -11.24
CA THR A 311 11.13 16.77 -10.81
C THR A 311 12.57 16.41 -11.20
N LYS A 312 13.03 16.88 -12.36
CA LYS A 312 14.40 16.69 -12.84
C LYS A 312 15.42 17.40 -11.95
N ASP A 313 15.13 18.63 -11.52
CA ASP A 313 15.99 19.40 -10.62
C ASP A 313 16.06 18.75 -9.22
N ILE A 314 14.94 18.22 -8.75
CA ILE A 314 14.85 17.45 -7.49
C ILE A 314 15.74 16.21 -7.59
N ILE A 315 15.62 15.41 -8.67
CA ILE A 315 16.45 14.21 -8.87
C ILE A 315 17.93 14.59 -8.93
N ALA A 316 18.29 15.64 -9.68
CA ALA A 316 19.67 16.10 -9.79
C ALA A 316 20.25 16.54 -8.42
N THR A 317 19.44 17.21 -7.60
CA THR A 317 19.83 17.63 -6.24
C THR A 317 20.00 16.44 -5.29
N LEU A 318 19.16 15.40 -5.41
CA LEU A 318 19.21 14.22 -4.54
C LEU A 318 20.26 13.18 -4.96
N ALA A 319 20.59 13.09 -6.24
CA ALA A 319 21.55 12.12 -6.78
C ALA A 319 22.90 12.06 -6.04
N PRO A 320 23.57 13.19 -5.69
CA PRO A 320 24.84 13.14 -4.97
C PRO A 320 24.70 12.71 -3.50
N LEU A 321 23.48 12.66 -2.94
CA LEU A 321 23.23 12.32 -1.55
C LEU A 321 23.06 10.81 -1.33
N HIS A 322 23.19 9.97 -2.37
CA HIS A 322 23.07 8.52 -2.23
C HIS A 322 24.20 7.95 -1.38
N THR A 323 23.88 7.68 -0.11
CA THR A 323 24.78 7.06 0.86
C THR A 323 24.51 5.55 0.97
N LYS A 324 25.58 4.78 1.21
CA LYS A 324 25.55 3.31 1.31
C LYS A 324 24.85 2.61 0.12
N PRO A 325 25.14 2.95 -1.15
CA PRO A 325 24.41 2.38 -2.30
C PRO A 325 24.48 0.84 -2.37
N ASP A 326 25.55 0.25 -1.85
CA ASP A 326 25.80 -1.20 -1.88
C ASP A 326 25.09 -1.97 -0.75
N VAL A 327 24.53 -1.28 0.24
CA VAL A 327 23.85 -1.93 1.37
C VAL A 327 22.37 -2.16 1.01
N PRO A 328 21.87 -3.40 1.00
CA PRO A 328 20.47 -3.64 0.66
C PRO A 328 19.50 -3.02 1.68
N SER A 329 18.33 -2.55 1.22
CA SER A 329 17.36 -1.84 2.08
C SER A 329 16.84 -2.71 3.23
N TYR A 330 16.62 -4.02 3.01
CA TYR A 330 16.21 -4.94 4.06
C TYR A 330 17.19 -5.00 5.23
N VAL A 331 18.50 -4.85 4.99
CA VAL A 331 19.52 -4.80 6.06
C VAL A 331 19.34 -3.53 6.89
N MET A 332 19.12 -2.40 6.23
CA MET A 332 18.98 -1.09 6.88
C MET A 332 17.67 -0.96 7.65
N LEU A 333 16.64 -1.70 7.25
CA LEU A 333 15.36 -1.80 7.95
C LEU A 333 15.33 -2.92 9.00
N GLY A 334 16.42 -3.69 9.18
CA GLY A 334 16.45 -4.81 10.12
C GLY A 334 15.50 -5.96 9.77
N ILE A 335 15.13 -6.09 8.49
CA ILE A 335 14.25 -7.14 8.01
C ILE A 335 15.05 -8.44 7.90
N SER A 336 14.67 -9.44 8.70
CA SER A 336 15.22 -10.80 8.58
C SER A 336 14.71 -11.42 7.28
N LYS A 337 15.59 -11.60 6.29
CA LYS A 337 15.31 -12.53 5.20
C LYS A 337 15.36 -13.93 5.79
N TYR A 338 14.22 -14.61 5.82
CA TYR A 338 14.26 -16.07 5.86
C TYR A 338 15.03 -16.50 4.62
N GLU A 339 16.23 -17.04 4.78
CA GLU A 339 16.87 -17.78 3.69
C GLU A 339 15.85 -18.80 3.21
N GLU A 340 15.38 -18.66 1.97
CA GLU A 340 14.82 -19.80 1.26
C GLU A 340 15.92 -20.86 1.33
N ALA A 341 15.68 -21.91 2.13
CA ALA A 341 16.56 -23.05 2.16
C ALA A 341 16.84 -23.45 0.70
N PRO A 342 18.11 -23.74 0.35
CA PRO A 342 18.45 -24.12 -1.02
C PRO A 342 17.51 -25.24 -1.46
N PRO A 343 17.08 -25.30 -2.74
CA PRO A 343 16.04 -26.21 -3.19
C PRO A 343 16.41 -27.62 -2.73
N THR A 344 15.75 -28.09 -1.68
CA THR A 344 16.01 -29.40 -1.11
C THR A 344 15.72 -30.39 -2.22
N LEU A 345 16.75 -31.14 -2.63
CA LEU A 345 16.59 -32.35 -3.42
C LEU A 345 15.39 -33.11 -2.84
N GLN A 346 14.37 -33.33 -3.68
CA GLN A 346 13.11 -33.95 -3.27
C GLN A 346 13.41 -35.26 -2.54
N ARG A 347 13.29 -35.23 -1.20
CA ARG A 347 13.28 -36.44 -0.40
C ARG A 347 11.99 -37.17 -0.80
N PRO A 348 12.03 -38.47 -1.15
CA PRO A 348 10.84 -39.19 -1.56
C PRO A 348 9.80 -39.09 -0.44
N LEU A 349 8.56 -38.74 -0.82
CA LEU A 349 7.44 -38.63 0.11
C LEU A 349 7.27 -39.96 0.84
N SER A 350 6.90 -39.91 2.12
CA SER A 350 6.45 -41.11 2.82
C SER A 350 5.22 -41.70 2.09
N PRO A 351 4.91 -43.00 2.26
CA PRO A 351 3.72 -43.60 1.64
C PRO A 351 2.43 -42.82 1.94
N MET A 352 2.32 -42.24 3.14
CA MET A 352 1.21 -41.36 3.52
C MET A 352 1.28 -40.02 2.76
N GLY A 353 2.45 -39.40 2.67
CA GLY A 353 2.64 -38.16 1.91
C GLY A 353 2.32 -38.32 0.42
N GLU A 354 2.62 -39.49 -0.15
CA GLU A 354 2.30 -39.83 -1.54
C GLU A 354 0.81 -40.11 -1.75
N ALA A 355 0.15 -40.77 -0.80
CA ALA A 355 -1.30 -40.97 -0.83
C ALA A 355 -2.07 -39.65 -0.68
N CYS A 356 -1.61 -38.77 0.22
CA CYS A 356 -2.17 -37.42 0.41
C CYS A 356 -1.97 -36.53 -0.82
N SER A 357 -0.81 -36.57 -1.47
CA SER A 357 -0.57 -35.75 -2.66
C SER A 357 -1.46 -36.14 -3.84
N ARG A 358 -1.86 -37.42 -3.92
CA ARG A 358 -2.80 -37.93 -4.93
C ARG A 358 -4.27 -37.84 -4.52
N LEU A 359 -4.58 -37.37 -3.30
CA LEU A 359 -5.93 -37.39 -2.72
C LEU A 359 -6.55 -38.81 -2.73
N ASP A 360 -5.72 -39.84 -2.57
CA ASP A 360 -6.15 -41.24 -2.60
C ASP A 360 -6.63 -41.68 -1.22
N LEU A 361 -7.91 -41.42 -0.95
CA LEU A 361 -8.56 -41.75 0.32
C LEU A 361 -8.51 -43.24 0.66
N THR A 362 -8.42 -44.12 -0.34
CA THR A 362 -8.32 -45.56 -0.12
C THR A 362 -6.94 -45.93 0.40
N ALA A 363 -5.89 -45.39 -0.21
CA ALA A 363 -4.51 -45.58 0.24
C ALA A 363 -4.30 -44.95 1.63
N ILE A 364 -4.84 -43.75 1.88
CA ILE A 364 -4.79 -43.10 3.21
C ILE A 364 -5.46 -43.98 4.27
N HIS A 365 -6.67 -44.48 3.99
CA HIS A 365 -7.40 -45.34 4.91
C HIS A 365 -6.64 -46.64 5.21
N GLN A 366 -6.08 -47.31 4.19
CA GLN A 366 -5.30 -48.52 4.37
C GLN A 366 -4.05 -48.28 5.24
N ILE A 367 -3.37 -47.14 5.04
CA ILE A 367 -2.21 -46.76 5.85
C ILE A 367 -2.62 -46.50 7.30
N LEU A 368 -3.76 -45.85 7.55
CA LEU A 368 -4.27 -45.61 8.91
C LEU A 368 -4.64 -46.93 9.61
N VAL A 369 -5.31 -47.85 8.91
CA VAL A 369 -5.67 -49.16 9.44
C VAL A 369 -4.43 -50.01 9.75
N MET A 370 -3.42 -50.01 8.87
CA MET A 370 -2.14 -50.71 9.12
C MET A 370 -1.39 -50.15 10.33
N ASN A 371 -1.54 -48.86 10.62
CA ASN A 371 -0.95 -48.20 11.80
C ASN A 371 -1.84 -48.29 13.05
N HIS A 372 -2.80 -49.23 13.08
CA HIS A 372 -3.68 -49.48 14.23
C HIS A 372 -4.55 -48.28 14.63
N TYR A 373 -5.04 -47.50 13.67
CA TYR A 373 -6.10 -46.54 13.92
C TYR A 373 -7.32 -47.26 14.54
N LYS A 374 -7.71 -46.86 15.76
CA LYS A 374 -8.92 -47.35 16.43
C LYS A 374 -10.02 -46.32 16.21
N ASP A 375 -11.19 -46.81 15.83
CA ASP A 375 -12.39 -46.00 15.68
C ASP A 375 -12.95 -45.70 17.08
N ASP A 376 -12.80 -44.46 17.54
CA ASP A 376 -13.42 -43.99 18.79
C ASP A 376 -14.88 -43.62 18.51
N GLU A 377 -15.75 -44.62 18.41
CA GLU A 377 -17.19 -44.47 18.15
C GLU A 377 -17.99 -43.90 19.35
N GLY A 378 -17.39 -43.20 20.31
CA GLY A 378 -18.18 -42.75 21.48
C GLY A 378 -17.53 -41.77 22.44
N THR A 379 -17.13 -40.56 22.01
CA THR A 379 -16.66 -39.53 22.97
C THR A 379 -16.74 -38.07 22.49
N ASN A 380 -17.60 -37.71 21.53
CA ASN A 380 -17.67 -36.31 21.08
C ASN A 380 -18.58 -35.38 21.90
N GLU A 381 -19.39 -35.90 22.83
CA GLU A 381 -20.30 -35.06 23.64
C GLU A 381 -19.67 -34.58 24.96
N LEU A 382 -18.77 -35.37 25.56
CA LEU A 382 -18.06 -35.01 26.80
C LEU A 382 -17.03 -33.88 26.59
N SER A 383 -16.32 -33.88 25.46
CA SER A 383 -15.28 -32.88 25.15
C SER A 383 -15.85 -31.47 24.97
N PHE A 384 -17.03 -31.32 24.37
CA PHE A 384 -17.68 -30.02 24.20
C PHE A 384 -18.24 -29.49 25.53
N GLN A 385 -18.72 -30.37 26.39
CA GLN A 385 -19.25 -30.00 27.71
C GLN A 385 -18.13 -29.61 28.68
N GLU A 386 -17.00 -30.32 28.66
CA GLU A 386 -15.80 -29.98 29.43
C GLU A 386 -15.17 -28.67 28.92
N TRP A 387 -15.10 -28.48 27.59
CA TRP A 387 -14.60 -27.24 27.00
C TRP A 387 -15.46 -26.02 27.37
N THR A 388 -16.79 -26.16 27.34
CA THR A 388 -17.69 -25.07 27.75
C THR A 388 -17.66 -24.81 29.25
N GLN A 389 -17.43 -25.83 30.09
CA GLN A 389 -17.24 -25.63 31.54
C GLN A 389 -15.92 -24.90 31.84
N GLN A 390 -14.83 -25.31 31.20
CA GLN A 390 -13.51 -24.67 31.37
C GLN A 390 -13.51 -23.21 30.90
N MET A 391 -14.21 -22.89 29.82
CA MET A 391 -14.39 -21.50 29.36
C MET A 391 -15.23 -20.64 30.31
N ARG A 392 -16.25 -21.22 30.97
CA ARG A 392 -17.01 -20.52 32.01
C ARG A 392 -16.13 -20.21 33.22
N ASP A 393 -15.37 -21.18 33.69
CA ASP A 393 -14.50 -21.03 34.86
C ASP A 393 -13.40 -19.97 34.62
N MET A 394 -12.85 -19.91 33.39
CA MET A 394 -11.91 -18.87 32.97
C MET A 394 -12.56 -17.47 32.99
N LEU A 395 -13.78 -17.34 32.48
CA LEU A 395 -14.48 -16.06 32.46
C LEU A 395 -14.81 -15.57 33.89
N GLU A 396 -15.11 -16.49 34.80
CA GLU A 396 -15.35 -16.16 36.21
C GLU A 396 -14.05 -15.81 36.97
N ALA A 397 -12.93 -16.48 36.68
CA ALA A 397 -11.63 -16.12 37.22
C ALA A 397 -11.20 -14.71 36.77
N ARG A 398 -11.44 -14.37 35.49
CA ARG A 398 -11.20 -13.02 34.96
C ARG A 398 -12.07 -11.97 35.64
N LYS A 399 -13.37 -12.23 35.81
CA LYS A 399 -14.28 -11.32 36.51
C LYS A 399 -13.84 -11.08 37.96
N ARG A 400 -13.37 -12.12 38.66
CA ARG A 400 -12.81 -12.00 40.02
C ARG A 400 -11.52 -11.19 40.04
N GLY A 401 -10.63 -11.41 39.07
CA GLY A 401 -9.42 -10.59 38.88
C GLY A 401 -9.76 -9.11 38.66
N ASP A 402 -10.73 -8.82 37.78
CA ASP A 402 -11.17 -7.45 37.49
C ASP A 402 -11.78 -6.76 38.72
N TYR A 403 -12.49 -7.51 39.57
CA TYR A 403 -13.07 -6.98 40.81
C TYR A 403 -11.97 -6.70 41.86
N ALA A 404 -11.04 -7.64 42.06
CA ALA A 404 -9.90 -7.47 42.97
C ALA A 404 -8.98 -6.32 42.54
N PHE A 405 -8.78 -6.15 41.23
CA PHE A 405 -7.99 -5.05 40.68
C PHE A 405 -8.65 -3.69 40.95
N ARG A 406 -9.98 -3.59 40.81
CA ARG A 406 -10.73 -2.36 41.14
C ARG A 406 -10.66 -2.01 42.62
N ASP A 407 -10.63 -3.01 43.50
CA ASP A 407 -10.48 -2.83 44.95
C ASP A 407 -9.02 -2.63 45.40
N LYS A 408 -8.08 -2.57 44.43
CA LYS A 408 -6.63 -2.44 44.65
C LYS A 408 -6.00 -3.58 45.44
N ASP A 409 -6.66 -4.74 45.50
CA ASP A 409 -6.07 -6.00 45.94
C ASP A 409 -5.28 -6.64 44.79
N PHE A 410 -4.10 -6.07 44.53
CA PHE A 410 -3.28 -6.42 43.38
C PHE A 410 -2.71 -7.84 43.47
N LYS A 411 -2.54 -8.40 44.68
CA LYS A 411 -2.04 -9.78 44.84
C LYS A 411 -3.06 -10.78 44.32
N THR A 412 -4.31 -10.64 44.75
CA THR A 412 -5.41 -11.50 44.30
C THR A 412 -5.71 -11.31 42.82
N ALA A 413 -5.60 -10.07 42.31
CA ALA A 413 -5.75 -9.80 40.88
C ALA A 413 -4.68 -10.51 40.04
N ILE A 414 -3.41 -10.42 40.44
CA ILE A 414 -2.29 -11.07 39.76
C ILE A 414 -2.46 -12.60 39.78
N ASP A 415 -2.84 -13.20 40.92
CA ASP A 415 -3.07 -14.64 41.02
C ASP A 415 -4.20 -15.09 40.07
N CYS A 416 -5.31 -14.34 40.02
CA CYS A 416 -6.44 -14.65 39.13
C CYS A 416 -6.08 -14.51 37.64
N TYR A 417 -5.30 -13.50 37.25
CA TYR A 417 -4.87 -13.33 35.86
C TYR A 417 -3.79 -14.34 35.46
N SER A 418 -2.89 -14.72 36.38
CA SER A 418 -1.85 -15.71 36.12
C SER A 418 -2.42 -17.10 35.85
N GLN A 419 -3.50 -17.47 36.56
CA GLN A 419 -4.23 -18.71 36.29
C GLN A 419 -4.87 -18.72 34.88
N GLY A 420 -5.40 -17.59 34.41
CA GLY A 420 -5.91 -17.45 33.05
C GLY A 420 -4.82 -17.51 31.97
N PHE A 421 -3.62 -16.99 32.26
CA PHE A 421 -2.49 -16.99 31.33
C PHE A 421 -1.86 -18.38 31.16
N VAL A 422 -1.74 -19.15 32.24
CA VAL A 422 -1.31 -20.55 32.19
C VAL A 422 -2.31 -21.39 31.37
N PHE A 423 -3.61 -21.12 31.48
CA PHE A 423 -4.65 -21.82 30.73
C PHE A 423 -4.57 -21.59 29.21
N LEU A 424 -4.31 -20.35 28.77
CA LEU A 424 -4.07 -20.02 27.36
C LEU A 424 -2.85 -20.74 26.78
N ILE A 425 -1.79 -20.91 27.58
CA ILE A 425 -0.59 -21.65 27.18
C ILE A 425 -0.89 -23.15 27.04
N PHE A 426 -1.67 -23.76 27.95
CA PHE A 426 -2.01 -25.18 27.86
C PHE A 426 -3.04 -25.48 26.74
N SER A 427 -4.03 -24.63 26.52
CA SER A 427 -5.05 -24.85 25.49
C SER A 427 -4.58 -24.55 24.06
N PHE A 428 -3.66 -23.60 23.86
CA PHE A 428 -3.13 -23.26 22.53
C PHE A 428 -1.71 -23.79 22.27
N GLY A 429 -0.95 -24.15 23.31
CA GLY A 429 0.39 -24.72 23.20
C GLY A 429 0.40 -26.19 22.72
N ASN A 430 -0.66 -26.95 22.95
CA ASN A 430 -0.76 -28.33 22.46
C ASN A 430 -0.82 -28.44 20.92
N ILE A 431 -1.27 -27.39 20.22
CA ILE A 431 -1.28 -27.35 18.75
C ILE A 431 0.14 -27.17 18.18
N TYR A 432 1.06 -26.55 18.93
CA TYR A 432 2.44 -26.34 18.49
C TYR A 432 3.38 -27.50 18.87
N VAL A 433 3.07 -28.24 19.94
CA VAL A 433 3.88 -29.39 20.39
C VAL A 433 3.61 -30.65 19.57
N GLU A 434 2.39 -30.86 19.06
CA GLU A 434 2.12 -31.99 18.14
C GLU A 434 2.82 -31.86 16.77
N ILE A 435 3.05 -30.64 16.29
CA ILE A 435 3.80 -30.41 15.05
C ILE A 435 5.31 -30.64 15.28
N TYR A 436 5.83 -30.32 16.46
CA TYR A 436 7.25 -30.50 16.79
C TYR A 436 7.62 -31.96 17.08
N ILE A 437 6.72 -32.73 17.71
CA ILE A 437 6.95 -34.16 18.01
C ILE A 437 6.79 -35.04 16.75
N SER A 438 6.00 -34.63 15.76
CA SER A 438 5.86 -35.36 14.49
C SER A 438 7.06 -35.16 13.54
N VAL A 439 7.85 -34.09 13.70
CA VAL A 439 9.05 -33.83 12.89
C VAL A 439 10.31 -34.49 13.48
N HIS A 440 10.30 -34.90 14.75
CA HIS A 440 11.49 -35.50 15.42
C HIS A 440 11.42 -37.02 15.67
N HIS A 441 10.35 -37.70 15.24
CA HIS A 441 10.25 -39.18 15.32
C HIS A 441 10.16 -39.89 13.96
N SER A 442 10.78 -39.32 12.92
CA SER A 442 11.16 -40.07 11.72
C SER A 442 12.52 -39.58 11.21
N SER A 443 13.56 -40.32 11.62
CA SER A 443 14.93 -40.45 11.08
C SER A 443 15.37 -39.53 9.92
#